data_AF-A0A7Y4YKT4-F1
#
_entry.id   AF-A0A7Y4YKT4-F1
#
_cell.length_a   1.000
_cell.length_b   1.000
_cell.length_c   1.000
_cell.angle_alpha   90.00
_cell.angle_beta   90.00
_cell.angle_gamma   90.00
#
_symmetry.space_group_name_H-M   'P 1'
#
loop_
_entity.id
_entity.type
_entity.pdbx_description
1 polymer ?
#
loop_
_entity_poly.entity_id
_entity_poly.type
_entity_poly.pdbx_seq_one_letter_code
_entity_poly.pdbx_strand_id
1 'polypeptide(L)' 'MTIGRRLGTYLATAGFVSIQMSARYECYASPRFIGEYLALQLEREGAADHSQAIREWAGKPGALFAQAWVSAVGTK' A
#
# COMPACT_ATOMS: atom_id res chain seq x y z
N MET A 1 -13.98 -4.81 -1.73
CA MET A 1 -13.96 -5.63 -0.50
C MET A 1 -12.50 -5.81 -0.09
N THR A 2 -12.00 -5.09 0.93
CA THR A 2 -10.55 -5.07 1.23
C THR A 2 -10.13 -6.32 2.01
N ILE A 3 -9.15 -7.06 1.48
CA ILE A 3 -8.66 -8.35 2.01
C ILE A 3 -8.07 -8.19 3.42
N GLY A 4 -7.49 -7.03 3.75
CA GLY A 4 -6.79 -6.80 5.02
C GLY A 4 -7.59 -7.09 6.29
N ARG A 5 -8.91 -6.80 6.31
CA ARG A 5 -9.75 -7.05 7.50
C ARG A 5 -9.97 -8.54 7.80
N ARG A 6 -9.73 -9.43 6.84
CA ARG A 6 -9.96 -10.87 6.95
C ARG A 6 -8.71 -11.67 7.28
N LEU A 7 -7.54 -11.03 7.34
CA LEU A 7 -6.26 -11.70 7.58
C LEU A 7 -6.27 -12.52 8.87
N GLY A 8 -6.80 -11.98 9.97
CA GLY A 8 -6.94 -12.72 11.22
C GLY A 8 -7.85 -13.95 11.10
N THR A 9 -8.96 -13.83 10.38
CA THR A 9 -9.86 -14.97 10.11
C THR A 9 -9.18 -16.05 9.28
N TYR A 10 -8.35 -15.67 8.29
CA TYR A 10 -7.60 -16.62 7.50
C TYR A 10 -6.58 -17.38 8.34
N LEU A 11 -5.85 -16.70 9.23
CA LEU A 11 -4.94 -17.36 10.18
C LEU A 11 -5.69 -18.32 11.12
N ALA A 12 -6.83 -17.90 11.67
CA ALA A 12 -7.63 -18.75 12.53
C ALA A 12 -8.13 -20.01 11.81
N THR A 13 -8.61 -19.84 10.57
CA THR A 13 -9.07 -20.97 9.73
C THR A 13 -7.94 -21.94 9.39
N ALA A 14 -6.71 -21.45 9.29
CA ALA A 14 -5.52 -22.25 9.06
C ALA A 14 -4.95 -22.92 10.34
N GLY A 15 -5.61 -22.73 11.49
CA GLY A 15 -5.25 -23.35 12.77
C GLY A 15 -4.23 -22.57 13.62
N PHE A 16 -3.93 -21.32 13.27
CA PHE A 16 -3.09 -20.48 14.12
C PHE A 16 -3.85 -19.99 15.35
N VAL A 17 -3.13 -19.84 16.46
CA VAL A 17 -3.62 -19.30 17.74
C VAL A 17 -2.90 -18.00 18.10
N SER A 18 -3.37 -17.31 19.15
CA SER A 18 -2.76 -16.05 19.63
C SER A 18 -2.61 -14.99 18.55
N ILE A 19 -3.63 -14.83 17.69
CA ILE A 19 -3.54 -13.98 16.51
C ILE A 19 -3.58 -12.50 16.90
N GLN A 20 -2.60 -11.74 16.41
CA GLN A 20 -2.49 -10.30 16.58
C GLN A 20 -2.57 -9.60 15.22
N MET A 21 -3.49 -8.64 15.11
CA MET A 21 -3.60 -7.75 13.96
C MET A 21 -2.77 -6.49 14.21
N SER A 22 -2.12 -5.98 13.17
CA SER A 22 -1.41 -4.71 13.21
C SER A 22 -1.66 -3.89 11.94
N ALA A 23 -1.64 -2.56 12.10
CA ALA A 23 -1.66 -1.62 11.00
C ALA A 23 -0.50 -0.63 11.17
N ARG A 24 0.25 -0.40 10.09
CA ARG A 24 1.33 0.58 10.06
C ARG A 24 1.26 1.41 8.79
N TYR A 25 1.68 2.67 8.89
CA TYR A 25 1.89 3.51 7.73
C TYR A 25 3.38 3.58 7.42
N GLU A 26 3.72 3.40 6.15
CA GLU A 26 5.05 3.66 5.63
C GLU A 26 5.02 4.97 4.85
N CYS A 27 5.66 6.00 5.41
CA CYS A 27 5.82 7.28 4.75
C CYS A 27 7.08 7.23 3.87
N TYR A 28 6.91 7.39 2.56
CA TYR A 28 8.03 7.34 1.63
C TYR A 28 8.85 8.62 1.72
N ALA A 29 10.16 8.48 1.94
CA ALA A 29 11.08 9.62 2.02
C ALA A 29 11.14 10.42 0.70
N SER A 30 10.93 9.76 -0.44
CA SER A 30 10.89 10.38 -1.76
C SER A 30 9.54 10.17 -2.43
N PRO A 31 8.67 11.19 -2.44
CA PRO A 31 7.43 11.18 -3.22
C PRO A 31 7.70 10.94 -4.70
N ARG A 32 8.81 11.44 -5.24
CA ARG A 32 9.24 11.22 -6.63
C ARG A 32 9.47 9.75 -6.94
N PHE A 33 10.15 9.02 -6.05
CA PHE A 33 10.42 7.61 -6.25
C PHE A 33 9.13 6.80 -6.33
N ILE A 34 8.25 6.96 -5.34
CA ILE A 34 6.99 6.20 -5.32
C ILE A 34 6.00 6.69 -6.38
N GLY A 35 6.01 7.99 -6.69
CA GLY A 35 5.23 8.57 -7.77
C GLY A 35 5.58 7.98 -9.13
N GLU A 36 6.86 7.82 -9.46
CA GLU A 36 7.27 7.19 -10.73
C GLU A 36 6.81 5.73 -10.80
N TYR A 37 6.95 4.97 -9.71
CA TYR A 37 6.47 3.60 -9.65
C TYR A 37 4.96 3.50 -9.95
N LEU A 38 4.16 4.38 -9.35
CA LEU A 38 2.70 4.43 -9.57
C LEU A 38 2.34 4.88 -10.99
N ALA A 39 3.06 5.88 -11.53
CA ALA A 39 2.90 6.38 -12.88
C ALA A 39 3.12 5.28 -13.93
N LEU A 40 4.17 4.46 -13.77
CA LEU A 40 4.44 3.32 -14.63
C LEU A 40 3.32 2.27 -14.62
N GLN A 41 2.63 2.05 -13.49
CA GLN A 41 1.47 1.14 -13.47
C GLN A 41 0.29 1.73 -14.23
N LEU A 42 0.03 3.04 -14.07
CA LEU A 42 -1.06 3.71 -14.79
C LEU A 42 -0.84 3.71 -16.30
N GLU A 43 0.40 3.93 -16.76
CA GLU A 43 0.74 3.81 -18.18
C GLU A 43 0.48 2.43 -18.75
N ARG A 44 0.84 1.37 -18.00
CA ARG A 44 0.58 -0.02 -18.41
C ARG A 44 -0.91 -0.31 -18.58
N GLU A 45 -1.74 0.32 -17.78
CA GLU A 45 -3.21 0.20 -17.83
C GLU A 45 -3.85 1.19 -18.84
N GLY A 46 -3.05 1.93 -19.63
CA GLY A 46 -3.54 2.87 -20.64
C GLY A 46 -4.03 4.22 -20.09
N ALA A 47 -3.71 4.53 -18.83
CA ALA A 47 -4.13 5.74 -18.11
C ALA A 47 -3.04 6.84 -18.15
N ALA A 48 -2.66 7.28 -19.36
CA ALA A 48 -1.55 8.23 -19.56
C ALA A 48 -1.73 9.57 -18.84
N ASP A 49 -2.92 10.17 -18.87
CA ASP A 49 -3.19 11.45 -18.21
C ASP A 49 -3.03 11.34 -16.67
N HIS A 50 -3.45 10.21 -16.10
CA HIS A 50 -3.29 9.94 -14.67
C HIS A 50 -1.82 9.70 -14.30
N SER A 51 -1.06 9.02 -15.17
CA SER A 51 0.38 8.84 -15.01
C SER A 51 1.11 10.20 -14.93
N GLN A 52 0.82 11.11 -15.85
CA GLN A 52 1.39 12.46 -15.84
C GLN A 52 1.01 13.22 -14.56
N ALA A 53 -0.27 13.20 -14.18
CA ALA A 53 -0.73 13.88 -12.96
C ALA A 53 -0.01 13.39 -11.70
N ILE A 54 0.29 12.09 -11.60
CA ILE A 54 1.07 11.52 -10.48
C ILE A 54 2.50 12.04 -10.48
N ARG A 55 3.18 12.09 -11.64
CA ARG A 55 4.56 12.62 -11.72
C ARG A 55 4.62 14.09 -11.34
N GLU A 56 3.65 14.88 -11.80
CA GLU A 56 3.55 16.30 -11.45
C GLU A 56 3.31 16.50 -9.96
N TRP A 57 2.37 15.76 -9.37
CA TRP A 57 2.12 15.80 -7.92
C TRP A 57 3.38 15.42 -7.12
N ALA A 58 4.05 14.34 -7.50
CA ALA A 58 5.24 13.83 -6.82
C ALA A 58 6.42 14.82 -6.87
N GLY A 59 6.43 15.73 -7.85
CA GLY A 59 7.42 16.80 -7.98
C GLY A 59 7.17 18.02 -7.10
N LYS A 60 5.98 18.18 -6.50
CA LYS A 60 5.60 19.37 -5.73
C LYS A 60 6.29 19.44 -4.37
N PRO A 61 6.69 20.64 -3.91
CA PRO A 61 7.12 20.83 -2.52
C PRO A 61 6.03 20.38 -1.54
N GLY A 62 6.42 19.62 -0.51
CA GLY A 62 5.48 19.12 0.50
C GLY A 62 4.60 17.96 0.04
N ALA A 63 4.85 17.37 -1.14
CA ALA A 63 4.21 16.10 -1.51
C ALA A 63 4.50 15.03 -0.44
N LEU A 64 3.48 14.28 -0.05
CA LEU A 64 3.57 13.25 0.97
C LEU A 64 2.80 12.02 0.51
N PHE A 65 3.46 10.87 0.55
CA PHE A 65 2.83 9.57 0.32
C PHE A 65 3.01 8.68 1.55
N ALA A 66 1.91 8.11 2.02
CA ALA A 66 1.91 7.11 3.07
C ALA A 66 1.15 5.86 2.61
N GLN A 67 1.83 4.72 2.57
CA GLN A 67 1.20 3.44 2.28
C GLN A 67 0.74 2.77 3.58
N ALA A 68 -0.52 2.35 3.62
CA ALA A 68 -1.04 1.56 4.73
C ALA A 68 -0.73 0.08 4.53
N TRP A 69 -0.13 -0.53 5.54
CA TRP A 69 0.10 -1.96 5.63
C TRP A 69 -0.75 -2.54 6.75
N VAL A 70 -1.50 -3.61 6.44
CA VAL A 70 -2.21 -4.40 7.45
C VAL A 70 -1.56 -5.78 7.48
N SER A 71 -1.18 -6.23 8.67
CA SER A 71 -0.57 -7.54 8.89
C SER A 71 -1.28 -8.30 10.01
N ALA A 72 -1.08 -9.62 10.00
CA ALA A 72 -1.53 -10.51 11.07
C ALA A 72 -0.41 -11.50 11.37
N VAL A 73 -0.16 -11.77 12.65
CA VAL A 73 0.81 -12.77 13.11
C VAL A 73 0.08 -13.69 14.09
N GLY A 74 0.39 -14.99 14.04
CA GLY A 74 -0.12 -15.98 14.98
C GLY A 74 0.89 -17.10 15.18
N THR A 75 0.71 -17.91 16.22
CA THR A 75 1.55 -19.08 16.52
C THR A 75 0.83 -20.34 16.07
N LYS A 76 1.56 -21.34 15.60
CA LYS A 76 1.02 -22.66 15.23
C LYS A 76 1.57 -23.73 16.16
#